data_AF-A0A2N2BFC0-F1
#
_entry.id   AF-A0A2N2BFC0-F1
#
_cell.length_a   1.000
_cell.length_b   1.000
_cell.length_c   1.000
_cell.angle_alpha   90.00
_cell.angle_beta   90.00
_cell.angle_gamma   90.00
#
_symmetry.space_group_name_H-M   'P 1'
#
loop_
_entity.id
_entity.type
_entity.pdbx_description
1 polymer ?
#
loop_
_entity_poly.entity_id
_entity_poly.type
_entity_poly.pdbx_seq_one_letter_code
_entity_poly.pdbx_strand_id
1 'polypeptide(L)'
;MKSPEQLKGAIRKMAKEKEIGAGSLLQMFLFERILERLAKSKYRDAFILKGGLLIASMIGVNQRTTMDMDATIRGLPVNEELLTNILAEILRLESDDEIVFSLHGLKSIREKSQYEDYCATIFADYGKIHAVLKVDITTGDAITPREVAYSYPYLLGDGEASIMAYPVETILAEKYETILKRNILNTRARDLYD
;
A
#
# COMPACT_ATOMS: atom_id res chain seq x y z
N MET A 1 -8.06 11.67 -17.19
CA MET A 1 -8.45 10.46 -16.42
C MET A 1 -9.61 9.73 -17.13
N LYS A 2 -9.77 8.42 -16.94
CA LYS A 2 -10.98 7.66 -17.36
C LYS A 2 -12.15 8.00 -16.43
N SER A 3 -13.38 8.12 -16.95
CA SER A 3 -14.60 8.27 -16.13
C SER A 3 -14.81 7.07 -15.19
N PRO A 4 -15.66 7.15 -14.15
CA PRO A 4 -15.91 6.01 -13.25
C PRO A 4 -16.36 4.74 -13.98
N GLU A 5 -17.23 4.86 -14.98
CA GLU A 5 -17.70 3.75 -15.81
C GLU A 5 -16.59 3.19 -16.69
N GLN A 6 -15.78 4.06 -17.30
CA GLN A 6 -14.62 3.65 -18.10
C GLN A 6 -13.55 2.95 -17.25
N LEU A 7 -13.33 3.43 -16.02
CA LEU A 7 -12.45 2.79 -15.05
C LEU A 7 -12.97 1.40 -14.69
N LYS A 8 -14.25 1.26 -14.32
CA LYS A 8 -14.87 -0.05 -14.05
C LYS A 8 -14.76 -0.99 -15.25
N GLY A 9 -14.97 -0.48 -16.46
CA GLY A 9 -14.81 -1.24 -17.71
C GLY A 9 -13.37 -1.72 -17.92
N ALA A 10 -12.40 -0.82 -17.75
CA ALA A 10 -10.97 -1.13 -17.89
C ALA A 10 -10.51 -2.17 -16.86
N ILE A 11 -10.90 -2.01 -15.59
CA ILE A 11 -10.59 -2.97 -14.53
C ILE A 11 -11.20 -4.34 -14.83
N ARG A 12 -12.47 -4.41 -15.27
CA ARG A 12 -13.12 -5.68 -15.65
C ARG A 12 -12.44 -6.36 -16.83
N LYS A 13 -12.02 -5.59 -17.83
CA LYS A 13 -11.29 -6.11 -18.98
C LYS A 13 -9.96 -6.71 -18.54
N MET A 14 -9.17 -5.95 -17.77
CA MET A 14 -7.88 -6.41 -17.26
C MET A 14 -8.02 -7.61 -16.31
N ALA A 15 -9.04 -7.63 -15.46
CA ALA A 15 -9.38 -8.75 -14.58
C ALA A 15 -9.55 -10.05 -15.37
N LYS A 16 -10.25 -9.98 -16.50
CA LYS A 16 -10.45 -11.14 -17.38
C LYS A 16 -9.15 -11.56 -18.07
N GLU A 17 -8.37 -10.61 -18.57
CA GLU A 17 -7.11 -10.88 -19.29
C GLU A 17 -6.03 -11.47 -18.37
N LYS A 18 -5.99 -11.04 -17.11
CA LYS A 18 -5.00 -11.46 -16.13
C LYS A 18 -5.49 -12.58 -15.19
N GLU A 19 -6.74 -13.01 -15.34
CA GLU A 19 -7.40 -14.01 -14.48
C GLU A 19 -7.39 -13.63 -12.98
N ILE A 20 -7.57 -12.33 -12.69
CA ILE A 20 -7.59 -11.78 -11.33
C ILE A 20 -8.99 -11.28 -10.99
N GLY A 21 -9.36 -11.31 -9.71
CA GLY A 21 -10.57 -10.66 -9.22
C GLY A 21 -10.58 -9.15 -9.50
N ALA A 22 -11.64 -8.66 -10.17
CA ALA A 22 -11.80 -7.23 -10.46
C ALA A 22 -11.77 -6.33 -9.21
N GLY A 23 -12.22 -6.83 -8.06
CA GLY A 23 -12.15 -6.12 -6.79
C GLY A 23 -10.71 -5.87 -6.33
N SER A 24 -9.83 -6.88 -6.44
CA SER A 24 -8.41 -6.73 -6.07
C SER A 24 -7.70 -5.75 -6.98
N LEU A 25 -7.93 -5.82 -8.30
CA LEU A 25 -7.36 -4.84 -9.24
C LEU A 25 -7.86 -3.42 -8.97
N LEU A 26 -9.15 -3.25 -8.64
CA LEU A 26 -9.68 -1.95 -8.26
C LEU A 26 -9.01 -1.42 -6.99
N GLN A 27 -8.82 -2.26 -5.97
CA GLN A 27 -8.11 -1.84 -4.75
C GLN A 27 -6.66 -1.46 -5.03
N MET A 28 -5.92 -2.26 -5.80
CA MET A 28 -4.54 -1.97 -6.17
C MET A 28 -4.43 -0.64 -6.94
N PHE A 29 -5.36 -0.40 -7.86
CA PHE A 29 -5.47 0.90 -8.54
C PHE A 29 -5.72 2.05 -7.55
N LEU A 30 -6.59 1.87 -6.56
CA LEU A 30 -6.86 2.93 -5.57
C LEU A 30 -5.67 3.17 -4.64
N PHE A 31 -4.93 2.12 -4.24
CA PHE A 31 -3.68 2.28 -3.48
C PHE A 31 -2.63 3.05 -4.27
N GLU A 32 -2.50 2.76 -5.57
CA GLU A 32 -1.63 3.52 -6.46
C GLU A 32 -1.96 5.02 -6.49
N ARG A 33 -3.24 5.40 -6.45
CA ARG A 33 -3.67 6.81 -6.36
C ARG A 33 -3.33 7.46 -5.01
N ILE A 34 -3.25 6.67 -3.94
CA ILE A 34 -2.72 7.11 -2.64
C ILE A 34 -1.19 7.27 -2.72
N LEU A 35 -0.49 6.35 -3.38
CA LEU A 35 0.96 6.42 -3.58
C LEU A 35 1.37 7.64 -4.43
N GLU A 36 0.59 7.99 -5.45
CA GLU A 36 0.83 9.21 -6.23
C GLU A 36 0.73 10.48 -5.35
N ARG A 37 -0.28 10.54 -4.47
CA ARG A 37 -0.41 11.65 -3.51
C ARG A 37 0.74 11.66 -2.51
N LEU A 38 1.14 10.49 -2.00
CA LEU A 38 2.30 10.35 -1.12
C LEU A 38 3.58 10.87 -1.80
N ALA A 39 3.82 10.49 -3.06
CA ALA A 39 4.98 10.91 -3.85
C ALA A 39 5.07 12.44 -4.03
N LYS A 40 3.92 13.11 -4.14
CA LYS A 40 3.81 14.58 -4.22
C LYS A 40 3.88 15.28 -2.85
N SER A 41 3.76 14.53 -1.75
CA SER A 41 3.73 15.08 -0.40
C SER A 41 5.12 15.38 0.16
N LYS A 42 5.18 16.23 1.19
CA LYS A 42 6.39 16.44 2.01
C LYS A 42 6.82 15.19 2.80
N TYR A 43 5.99 14.15 2.83
CA TYR A 43 6.22 12.90 3.58
C TYR A 43 6.75 11.76 2.70
N ARG A 44 6.98 12.00 1.40
CA ARG A 44 7.40 10.98 0.43
C ARG A 44 8.62 10.14 0.87
N ASP A 45 9.54 10.77 1.58
CA ASP A 45 10.80 10.16 2.05
C ASP A 45 10.65 9.49 3.42
N ALA A 46 9.53 9.76 4.12
CA ALA A 46 9.26 9.24 5.45
C ALA A 46 8.44 7.94 5.45
N PHE A 47 7.60 7.71 4.42
CA PHE A 47 6.87 6.46 4.25
C PHE A 47 7.61 5.53 3.31
N ILE A 48 7.88 4.31 3.75
CA ILE A 48 8.59 3.30 2.99
C ILE A 48 7.63 2.15 2.73
N LEU A 49 7.24 1.98 1.46
CA LEU A 49 6.35 0.90 1.02
C LEU A 49 7.03 -0.47 1.22
N LYS A 50 6.24 -1.45 1.66
CA LYS A 50 6.68 -2.84 1.86
C LYS A 50 5.56 -3.82 1.49
N GLY A 51 5.80 -5.09 1.77
CA GLY A 51 4.76 -6.12 1.73
C GLY A 51 4.25 -6.47 0.34
N GLY A 52 3.01 -6.98 0.29
CA GLY A 52 2.47 -7.65 -0.90
C GLY A 52 2.22 -6.70 -2.09
N LEU A 53 1.94 -5.42 -1.82
CA LEU A 53 1.70 -4.43 -2.88
C LEU A 53 2.99 -4.13 -3.65
N LEU A 54 4.10 -3.98 -2.92
CA LEU A 54 5.42 -3.79 -3.51
C LEU A 54 5.82 -5.00 -4.36
N ILE A 55 5.69 -6.21 -3.82
CA ILE A 55 6.00 -7.46 -4.53
C ILE A 55 5.16 -7.56 -5.82
N ALA A 56 3.85 -7.33 -5.73
CA ALA A 56 2.95 -7.36 -6.88
C ALA A 56 3.36 -6.39 -7.99
N SER A 57 3.88 -5.22 -7.63
CA SER A 57 4.38 -4.24 -8.60
C SER A 57 5.68 -4.68 -9.29
N MET A 58 6.53 -5.47 -8.61
CA MET A 58 7.80 -5.97 -9.14
C MET A 58 7.62 -7.17 -10.09
N ILE A 59 6.78 -8.14 -9.72
CA ILE A 59 6.64 -9.41 -10.46
C ILE A 59 5.37 -9.51 -11.30
N GLY A 60 4.48 -8.51 -11.18
CA GLY A 60 3.22 -8.45 -11.90
C GLY A 60 2.02 -8.91 -11.06
N VAL A 61 0.93 -8.17 -11.20
CA VAL A 61 -0.31 -8.35 -10.42
C VAL A 61 -0.99 -9.71 -10.62
N ASN A 62 -0.69 -10.42 -11.71
CA ASN A 62 -1.19 -11.78 -11.98
C ASN A 62 -0.41 -12.87 -11.25
N GLN A 63 0.82 -12.58 -10.80
CA GLN A 63 1.57 -13.48 -9.93
C GLN A 63 1.18 -13.23 -8.47
N ARG A 64 1.09 -11.95 -8.07
CA ARG A 64 0.73 -11.61 -6.69
C ARG A 64 -0.36 -10.56 -6.63
N THR A 65 -1.47 -10.90 -5.99
CA THR A 65 -2.56 -9.97 -5.66
C THR A 65 -2.54 -9.69 -4.17
N THR A 66 -2.80 -8.44 -3.77
CA THR A 66 -2.94 -8.05 -2.36
C THR A 66 -4.20 -7.22 -2.17
N MET A 67 -4.73 -7.19 -0.95
CA MET A 67 -5.91 -6.41 -0.57
C MET A 67 -5.56 -5.26 0.39
N ASP A 68 -4.32 -5.27 0.90
CA ASP A 68 -3.83 -4.32 1.89
C ASP A 68 -2.53 -3.68 1.36
N MET A 69 -2.28 -2.46 1.81
CA MET A 69 -1.02 -1.75 1.61
C MET A 69 -0.25 -1.73 2.93
N ASP A 70 1.01 -2.12 2.90
CA ASP A 70 1.90 -2.09 4.05
C ASP A 70 2.96 -1.00 3.86
N ALA A 71 3.18 -0.16 4.86
CA ALA A 71 4.27 0.80 4.87
C ALA A 71 4.90 0.90 6.27
N THR A 72 6.17 1.29 6.33
CA THR A 72 6.79 1.71 7.59
C THR A 72 7.13 3.19 7.55
N ILE A 73 7.10 3.85 8.71
CA ILE A 73 7.48 5.26 8.83
C ILE A 73 8.89 5.39 9.44
N ARG A 74 9.73 6.26 8.85
CA ARG A 74 11.01 6.69 9.43
C ARG A 74 11.10 8.22 9.54
N GLY A 75 11.86 8.67 10.53
CA GLY A 75 12.18 10.09 10.70
C GLY A 75 11.03 10.97 11.19
N LEU A 76 9.88 10.38 11.52
CA LEU A 76 8.72 11.08 12.09
C LEU A 76 8.34 10.45 13.43
N PRO A 77 7.96 11.25 14.44
CA PRO A 77 7.28 10.72 15.60
C PRO A 77 5.93 10.14 15.15
N VAL A 78 5.52 9.04 15.76
CA VAL A 78 4.27 8.36 15.40
C VAL A 78 3.43 8.21 16.65
N ASN A 79 2.27 8.86 16.63
CA ASN A 79 1.14 8.62 17.52
C ASN A 79 -0.13 8.80 16.69
N GLU A 80 -1.27 8.39 17.24
CA GLU A 80 -2.55 8.41 16.53
C GLU A 80 -2.93 9.79 15.99
N GLU A 81 -2.79 10.85 16.79
CA GLU A 81 -3.15 12.22 16.40
C GLU A 81 -2.31 12.72 15.23
N LEU A 82 -0.98 12.57 15.33
CA LEU A 82 -0.06 13.02 14.31
C LEU A 82 -0.22 12.21 13.02
N LEU A 83 -0.36 10.88 13.14
CA LEU A 83 -0.54 10.03 11.97
C LEU A 83 -1.88 10.32 11.26
N THR A 84 -2.94 10.60 12.03
CA THR A 84 -4.23 11.05 11.49
C THR A 84 -4.07 12.33 10.66
N ASN A 85 -3.35 13.32 11.19
CA ASN A 85 -3.10 14.58 10.48
C ASN A 85 -2.26 14.38 9.21
N ILE A 86 -1.18 13.60 9.29
CA ILE A 86 -0.30 13.28 8.16
C ILE A 86 -1.09 12.59 7.04
N LEU A 87 -1.85 11.54 7.37
CA LEU A 87 -2.66 10.82 6.39
C LEU A 87 -3.72 11.74 5.79
N ALA A 88 -4.41 12.55 6.58
CA ALA A 88 -5.39 13.50 6.07
C ALA A 88 -4.77 14.57 5.16
N GLU A 89 -3.53 15.00 5.41
CA GLU A 89 -2.78 15.88 4.50
C GLU A 89 -2.47 15.18 3.17
N ILE A 90 -1.94 13.95 3.21
CA ILE A 90 -1.62 13.18 1.99
C ILE A 90 -2.87 12.94 1.16
N LEU A 91 -3.96 12.46 1.77
CA LEU A 91 -5.19 12.09 1.07
C LEU A 91 -5.89 13.29 0.41
N ARG A 92 -5.68 14.51 0.93
CA ARG A 92 -6.24 15.75 0.37
C ARG A 92 -5.41 16.37 -0.75
N LEU A 93 -4.20 15.87 -1.02
CA LEU A 93 -3.39 16.41 -2.11
C LEU A 93 -4.12 16.24 -3.45
N GLU A 94 -4.08 17.31 -4.24
CA GLU A 94 -4.63 17.31 -5.59
C GLU A 94 -3.85 16.33 -6.47
N SER A 95 -4.61 15.60 -7.26
CA SER A 95 -4.13 14.63 -8.24
C SER A 95 -4.94 14.84 -9.52
N ASP A 96 -4.46 14.34 -10.65
CA ASP A 96 -5.19 14.40 -11.93
C ASP A 96 -6.31 13.34 -11.97
N ASP A 97 -6.95 13.13 -10.83
CA ASP A 97 -8.07 12.24 -10.60
C ASP A 97 -9.14 12.90 -9.73
N GLU A 98 -10.40 12.51 -9.92
CA GLU A 98 -11.54 13.03 -9.16
C GLU A 98 -11.91 12.09 -7.99
N ILE A 99 -10.93 11.32 -7.48
CA ILE A 99 -11.16 10.37 -6.39
C ILE A 99 -11.05 11.12 -5.07
N VAL A 100 -12.10 11.03 -4.26
CA VAL A 100 -12.13 11.61 -2.92
C VAL A 100 -11.73 10.54 -1.94
N PHE A 101 -10.60 10.76 -1.26
CA PHE A 101 -10.15 9.92 -0.16
C PHE A 101 -10.49 10.56 1.18
N SER A 102 -10.96 9.76 2.13
CA SER A 102 -11.18 10.20 3.51
C SER A 102 -10.68 9.16 4.51
N LEU A 103 -9.96 9.61 5.54
CA LEU A 103 -9.55 8.76 6.64
C LEU A 103 -10.76 8.54 7.56
N HIS A 104 -11.19 7.29 7.70
CA HIS A 104 -12.34 6.92 8.53
C HIS A 104 -11.95 6.59 9.97
N GLY A 105 -10.78 5.98 10.15
CA GLY A 105 -10.28 5.66 11.48
C GLY A 105 -8.88 5.07 11.45
N LEU A 106 -8.24 5.11 12.61
CA LEU A 106 -6.93 4.54 12.86
C LEU A 106 -7.06 3.58 14.04
N LYS A 107 -6.54 2.36 13.90
CA LYS A 107 -6.60 1.35 14.97
C LYS A 107 -5.20 0.84 15.28
N SER A 108 -4.81 0.85 16.55
CA SER A 108 -3.56 0.21 16.98
C SER A 108 -3.60 -1.31 16.73
N ILE A 109 -2.53 -1.86 16.15
CA ILE A 109 -2.41 -3.28 15.76
C ILE A 109 -1.27 -4.04 16.44
N ARG A 110 -0.43 -3.38 17.27
CA ARG A 110 0.54 -4.05 18.15
C ARG A 110 0.27 -3.71 19.61
N GLU A 111 0.10 -4.75 20.44
CA GLU A 111 -0.16 -4.59 21.88
C GLU A 111 1.11 -4.54 22.76
N LYS A 112 2.31 -4.83 22.22
CA LYS A 112 3.53 -5.06 23.05
C LYS A 112 4.85 -4.65 22.39
N SER A 113 5.01 -3.37 22.03
CA SER A 113 6.25 -2.83 21.45
C SER A 113 6.54 -1.43 22.01
N GLN A 114 7.80 -0.99 21.90
CA GLN A 114 8.23 0.37 22.29
C GLN A 114 7.60 1.47 21.41
N TYR A 115 7.06 1.08 20.24
CA TYR A 115 6.36 1.95 19.28
C TYR A 115 5.02 1.34 18.87
N GLU A 116 4.03 2.18 18.60
CA GLU A 116 2.68 1.77 18.19
C GLU A 116 2.59 1.63 16.66
N ASP A 117 2.13 0.47 16.21
CA ASP A 117 1.77 0.23 14.81
C ASP A 117 0.26 0.48 14.64
N TYR A 118 -0.15 0.97 13.48
CA TYR A 118 -1.54 1.35 13.20
C TYR A 118 -2.05 0.77 11.88
N CYS A 119 -3.34 0.43 11.85
CA CYS A 119 -4.09 0.15 10.62
C CYS A 119 -5.04 1.33 10.36
N ALA A 120 -4.82 2.03 9.25
CA ALA A 120 -5.70 3.09 8.77
C ALA A 120 -6.80 2.51 7.90
N THR A 121 -8.06 2.87 8.20
CA THR A 121 -9.21 2.60 7.34
C THR A 121 -9.51 3.85 6.52
N ILE A 122 -9.39 3.74 5.20
CA ILE A 122 -9.56 4.86 4.26
C ILE A 122 -10.73 4.54 3.33
N PHE A 123 -11.62 5.51 3.14
CA PHE A 123 -12.67 5.42 2.13
C PHE A 123 -12.20 6.12 0.85
N ALA A 124 -12.55 5.52 -0.28
CA ALA A 124 -12.28 6.04 -1.61
C ALA A 124 -13.59 6.10 -2.41
N ASP A 125 -14.01 7.32 -2.72
CA ASP A 125 -15.25 7.62 -3.42
C ASP A 125 -14.94 8.19 -4.81
N TYR A 126 -15.52 7.58 -5.85
CA TYR A 126 -15.41 8.08 -7.23
C TYR A 126 -16.64 7.69 -8.06
N GLY A 127 -17.51 8.67 -8.32
CA GLY A 127 -18.81 8.42 -8.96
C GLY A 127 -19.62 7.38 -8.17
N LYS A 128 -19.86 6.20 -8.75
CA LYS A 128 -20.55 5.06 -8.11
C LYS A 128 -19.58 4.02 -7.50
N ILE A 129 -18.33 4.37 -7.30
CA ILE A 129 -17.34 3.52 -6.61
C ILE A 129 -17.29 4.00 -5.17
N HIS A 130 -17.53 3.07 -4.25
CA HIS A 130 -17.33 3.24 -2.81
C HIS A 130 -16.47 2.06 -2.36
N ALA A 131 -15.22 2.34 -2.01
CA ALA A 131 -14.26 1.32 -1.61
C ALA A 131 -13.68 1.62 -0.22
N VAL A 132 -13.41 0.57 0.52
CA VAL A 132 -12.70 0.63 1.81
C VAL A 132 -11.30 0.04 1.60
N LEU A 133 -10.30 0.81 1.98
CA LEU A 133 -8.89 0.49 1.86
C LEU A 133 -8.27 0.39 3.25
N LYS A 134 -7.35 -0.56 3.41
CA LYS A 134 -6.58 -0.74 4.64
C LYS A 134 -5.12 -0.46 4.36
N VAL A 135 -4.54 0.41 5.18
CA VAL A 135 -3.11 0.73 5.14
C VAL A 135 -2.53 0.39 6.51
N ASP A 136 -1.71 -0.64 6.56
CA ASP A 136 -0.98 -1.03 7.76
C ASP A 136 0.33 -0.24 7.80
N ILE A 137 0.57 0.42 8.93
CA ILE A 137 1.64 1.38 9.15
C ILE A 137 2.43 0.94 10.36
N THR A 138 3.65 0.47 10.11
CA THR A 138 4.59 0.02 11.15
C THR A 138 5.61 1.09 11.47
N THR A 139 6.27 0.94 12.62
CA THR A 139 7.36 1.82 13.05
C THR A 139 8.54 1.05 13.62
N GLY A 140 9.74 1.59 13.42
CA GLY A 140 10.97 0.99 13.97
C GLY A 140 11.46 -0.25 13.23
N ASP A 141 10.97 -0.51 12.02
CA ASP A 141 11.41 -1.64 11.22
C ASP A 141 12.89 -1.49 10.81
N ALA A 142 13.65 -2.58 10.90
CA ALA A 142 15.03 -2.63 10.47
C ALA A 142 15.10 -2.85 8.94
N ILE A 143 15.67 -1.89 8.22
CA ILE A 143 15.82 -1.96 6.75
C ILE A 143 17.29 -2.11 6.42
N THR A 144 17.65 -3.19 5.72
CA THR A 144 19.03 -3.52 5.35
C THR A 144 19.12 -3.82 3.84
N PRO A 145 20.02 -3.19 3.08
CA PRO A 145 21.04 -2.22 3.52
C PRO A 145 20.49 -0.83 3.87
N ARG A 146 19.44 -0.36 3.18
CA ARG A 146 18.66 0.86 3.45
C ARG A 146 17.46 0.91 2.51
N GLU A 147 16.48 1.76 2.80
CA GLU A 147 15.39 2.06 1.89
C GLU A 147 15.89 2.55 0.52
N VAL A 148 15.15 2.24 -0.53
CA VAL A 148 15.49 2.60 -1.91
C VAL A 148 14.39 3.46 -2.53
N ALA A 149 14.77 4.41 -3.37
CA ALA A 149 13.81 5.07 -4.24
C ALA A 149 13.26 4.04 -5.24
N TYR A 150 11.95 3.97 -5.35
CA TYR A 150 11.23 3.01 -6.18
C TYR A 150 10.20 3.73 -7.05
N SER A 151 10.29 3.46 -8.34
CA SER A 151 9.31 3.90 -9.34
C SER A 151 8.16 2.90 -9.36
N TYR A 152 7.10 3.18 -8.60
CA TYR A 152 5.91 2.33 -8.56
C TYR A 152 5.09 2.50 -9.85
N PRO A 153 5.00 1.49 -10.72
CA PRO A 153 4.34 1.62 -12.02
C PRO A 153 2.83 1.70 -11.89
N TYR A 154 2.20 2.50 -12.76
CA TYR A 154 0.74 2.58 -12.81
C TYR A 154 0.12 1.36 -13.49
N LEU A 155 -0.96 0.84 -12.91
CA LEU A 155 -1.72 -0.29 -13.42
C LEU A 155 -2.43 0.06 -14.72
N LEU A 156 -2.93 1.30 -14.83
CA LEU A 156 -3.70 1.77 -15.97
C LEU A 156 -3.05 3.00 -16.61
N GLY A 157 -2.50 2.81 -17.81
CA GLY A 157 -1.87 3.88 -18.59
C GLY A 157 -0.37 3.93 -18.36
N ASP A 158 0.26 5.00 -18.83
CA ASP A 158 1.69 5.22 -18.71
C ASP A 158 2.00 6.08 -17.48
N GLY A 159 3.10 5.81 -16.80
CA GLY A 159 3.58 6.59 -15.66
C GLY A 159 3.88 5.77 -14.41
N GLU A 160 4.39 6.47 -13.39
CA GLU A 160 4.85 5.89 -12.15
C GLU A 160 4.81 6.91 -11.00
N ALA A 161 4.71 6.42 -9.76
CA ALA A 161 4.89 7.22 -8.55
C ALA A 161 6.26 6.94 -7.94
N SER A 162 7.08 7.98 -7.77
CA SER A 162 8.38 7.89 -7.10
C SER A 162 8.20 7.92 -5.58
N ILE A 163 8.44 6.79 -4.92
CA ILE A 163 8.27 6.60 -3.47
C ILE A 163 9.51 5.95 -2.86
N MET A 164 9.60 5.89 -1.53
CA MET A 164 10.56 5.02 -0.87
C MET A 164 9.97 3.62 -0.68
N ALA A 165 10.80 2.59 -0.81
CA ALA A 165 10.39 1.20 -0.65
C ALA A 165 11.48 0.34 0.02
N TYR A 166 11.09 -0.84 0.48
CA TYR A 166 12.04 -1.85 0.94
C TYR A 166 12.92 -2.34 -0.20
N PRO A 167 14.24 -2.51 0.03
CA PRO A 167 15.08 -3.26 -0.88
C PRO A 167 14.64 -4.74 -0.85
N VAL A 168 14.86 -5.44 -1.96
CA VAL A 168 14.45 -6.86 -2.12
C VAL A 168 15.05 -7.73 -1.01
N GLU A 169 16.27 -7.44 -0.58
CA GLU A 169 16.96 -8.12 0.52
C GLU A 169 16.16 -8.04 1.82
N THR A 170 15.60 -6.87 2.15
CA THR A 170 14.76 -6.69 3.34
C THR A 170 13.42 -7.41 3.18
N ILE A 171 12.80 -7.35 1.99
CA ILE A 171 11.54 -8.08 1.72
C ILE A 171 11.75 -9.57 1.99
N LEU A 172 12.79 -10.17 1.40
CA LEU A 172 13.11 -11.58 1.58
C LEU A 172 13.43 -11.90 3.05
N ALA A 173 14.25 -11.09 3.70
CA ALA A 173 14.61 -11.30 5.10
C ALA A 173 13.38 -11.34 6.02
N GLU A 174 12.41 -10.43 5.86
CA GLU A 174 11.18 -10.42 6.65
C GLU A 174 10.30 -11.65 6.41
N LYS A 175 10.21 -12.12 5.15
CA LYS A 175 9.47 -13.34 4.81
C LYS A 175 10.10 -14.55 5.48
N TYR A 176 11.41 -14.72 5.33
CA TYR A 176 12.16 -15.81 5.99
C TYR A 176 12.03 -15.75 7.51
N GLU A 177 12.19 -14.57 8.10
CA GLU A 177 12.02 -14.39 9.54
C GLU A 177 10.63 -14.80 10.00
N THR A 178 9.57 -14.38 9.29
CA THR A 178 8.18 -14.72 9.61
C THR A 178 7.93 -16.22 9.50
N ILE A 179 8.42 -16.86 8.44
CA ILE A 179 8.32 -18.32 8.26
C ILE A 179 9.01 -19.05 9.42
N LEU A 180 10.23 -18.66 9.75
CA LEU A 180 11.03 -19.29 10.80
C LEU A 180 10.44 -19.07 12.20
N LYS A 181 9.99 -17.85 12.51
CA LYS A 181 9.35 -17.52 13.80
C LYS A 181 8.06 -18.28 14.03
N ARG A 182 7.23 -18.43 12.99
CA ARG A 182 5.95 -19.16 13.09
C ARG A 182 6.14 -20.67 13.05
N ASN A 183 7.17 -21.17 12.38
CA ASN A 183 7.54 -22.58 12.31
C ASN A 183 6.33 -23.49 12.07
N ILE A 184 6.09 -24.51 12.91
CA ILE A 184 4.97 -25.45 12.79
C ILE A 184 3.58 -24.80 12.92
N LEU A 185 3.49 -23.56 13.42
CA LEU A 185 2.25 -22.78 13.53
C LEU A 185 2.06 -21.83 12.33
N ASN A 186 2.85 -21.98 11.27
CA ASN A 186 2.80 -21.09 10.13
C ASN A 186 1.52 -21.29 9.30
N THR A 187 0.64 -20.28 9.37
CA THR A 187 -0.56 -20.16 8.52
C THR A 187 -0.39 -19.15 7.39
N ARG A 188 0.79 -18.54 7.25
CA ARG A 188 1.12 -17.54 6.24
C ARG A 188 1.63 -18.19 4.96
N ALA A 189 0.76 -18.96 4.28
CA ALA A 189 1.10 -19.60 3.00
C ALA A 189 1.57 -18.60 1.93
N ARG A 190 1.09 -17.35 1.99
CA ARG A 190 1.55 -16.27 1.10
C ARG A 190 3.00 -15.90 1.32
N ASP A 191 3.53 -16.00 2.53
CA ASP A 191 4.95 -15.70 2.79
C ASP A 191 5.88 -16.78 2.22
N LEU A 192 5.38 -17.99 1.97
CA LEU A 192 6.11 -19.06 1.26
C LEU A 192 5.98 -18.94 -0.26
N TYR A 193 4.90 -18.32 -0.75
CA TYR A 193 4.69 -18.05 -2.16
C TYR A 193 5.51 -16.84 -2.62
N ASP A 194 5.53 -15.81 -1.78
CA ASP A 194 6.36 -14.60 -1.92
C ASP A 194 7.86 -14.94 -1.80
#